data_AF-A0A352ICJ9-F1
#
_entry.id   AF-A0A352ICJ9-F1
#
_cell.length_a   1.000
_cell.length_b   1.000
_cell.length_c   1.000
_cell.angle_alpha   90.00
_cell.angle_beta   90.00
_cell.angle_gamma   90.00
#
_symmetry.space_group_name_H-M   'P 1'
#
loop_
_entity.id
_entity.type
_entity.pdbx_description
1 polymer ?
#
loop_
_entity_poly.entity_id
_entity_poly.type
_entity_poly.pdbx_seq_one_letter_code
_entity_poly.pdbx_strand_id
1 'polypeptide(L)'
;MAETRKIQRALVSVFHKDGLEEILRTLHAQGVELLSTGGTRQFIEQLGIPCARVEDVTTYPSILGGRVKTLHPKIFGGILGRRSLESDRQEMAQYGIPGIDLVIVDLYPFEDTVRSGASESDIIEKIDIGGISLIRAAAKNYADVVIVPSKAEYKPLLDLLLKNGAQSEVEERRWFATRAFGVSSRYDTAIHQWFESK
;
A
#
# COMPACT_ATOMS: atom_id res chain seq x y z
N MET A 1 -11.34 -9.55 16.86
CA MET A 1 -10.13 -9.02 16.17
C MET A 1 -8.96 -9.24 17.11
N ALA A 2 -7.76 -9.55 16.62
CA ALA A 2 -6.61 -9.64 17.52
C ALA A 2 -6.23 -8.23 17.98
N GLU A 3 -5.96 -8.05 19.28
CA GLU A 3 -5.53 -6.76 19.82
C GLU A 3 -4.21 -6.33 19.17
N THR A 4 -3.22 -7.22 19.17
CA THR A 4 -1.90 -6.97 18.57
C THR A 4 -1.66 -7.83 17.33
N ARG A 5 -1.01 -7.25 16.32
CA ARG A 5 -0.54 -7.96 15.12
C ARG A 5 0.92 -7.62 14.82
N LYS A 6 1.72 -8.65 14.56
CA LYS A 6 3.09 -8.50 14.07
C LYS A 6 3.07 -8.22 12.57
N ILE A 7 3.85 -7.24 12.14
CA ILE A 7 4.11 -6.96 10.73
C ILE A 7 5.23 -7.92 10.30
N GLN A 8 4.93 -8.86 9.40
CA GLN A 8 5.91 -9.80 8.85
C GLN A 8 6.27 -9.44 7.41
N ARG A 9 5.30 -8.93 6.64
CA ARG A 9 5.51 -8.50 5.25
C ARG A 9 4.88 -7.14 4.97
N ALA A 10 5.65 -6.27 4.32
CA ALA A 10 5.24 -4.94 3.91
C ALA A 10 5.23 -4.80 2.38
N LEU A 11 4.09 -4.44 1.80
CA LEU A 11 3.98 -4.02 0.40
C LEU A 11 4.22 -2.52 0.31
N VAL A 12 5.24 -2.10 -0.45
CA VAL A 12 5.61 -0.69 -0.61
C VAL A 12 5.49 -0.30 -2.08
N SER A 13 4.60 0.63 -2.39
CA SER A 13 4.37 1.12 -3.76
C SER A 13 4.08 2.61 -3.74
N VAL A 14 5.13 3.42 -3.82
CA VAL A 14 5.02 4.87 -3.65
C VAL A 14 5.70 5.68 -4.75
N PHE A 15 5.08 6.80 -5.09
CA PHE A 15 5.63 7.89 -5.85
C PHE A 15 6.64 8.68 -5.00
N HIS A 16 6.24 9.20 -3.82
CA HIS A 16 7.09 10.02 -2.97
C HIS A 16 7.96 9.19 -2.02
N LYS A 17 9.28 9.42 -2.05
CA LYS A 17 10.27 8.63 -1.29
C LYS A 17 10.90 9.39 -0.12
N ASP A 18 10.71 10.70 -0.03
CA ASP A 18 11.27 11.49 1.07
C ASP A 18 10.71 11.02 2.42
N GLY A 19 11.60 10.74 3.37
CA GLY A 19 11.23 10.24 4.69
C GLY A 19 10.91 8.74 4.74
N LEU A 20 10.97 8.03 3.61
CA LEU A 20 10.70 6.59 3.55
C LEU A 20 11.91 5.75 4.02
N GLU A 21 13.13 6.23 3.82
CA GLU A 21 14.36 5.48 4.12
C GLU A 21 14.41 4.98 5.56
N GLU A 22 14.13 5.84 6.53
CA GLU A 22 14.20 5.49 7.96
C GLU A 22 13.17 4.40 8.32
N ILE A 23 11.97 4.47 7.73
CA ILE A 23 10.93 3.45 7.88
C ILE A 23 11.42 2.12 7.31
N LEU A 24 11.97 2.10 6.09
CA LEU A 24 12.44 0.88 5.45
C LEU A 24 13.59 0.22 6.22
N ARG A 25 14.54 1.02 6.71
CA ARG A 25 15.64 0.52 7.55
C ARG A 25 15.13 -0.06 8.86
N THR A 26 14.17 0.61 9.50
CA THR A 26 13.55 0.14 10.76
C THR A 26 12.81 -1.17 10.55
N LEU A 27 11.98 -1.27 9.50
CA LEU A 27 11.28 -2.50 9.13
C LEU A 27 12.26 -3.64 8.85
N HIS A 28 13.31 -3.37 8.06
CA HIS A 28 14.33 -4.37 7.74
C HIS A 28 15.09 -4.86 8.98
N ALA A 29 15.51 -3.95 9.86
CA ALA A 29 16.18 -4.28 11.12
C ALA A 29 15.30 -5.14 12.04
N GLN A 30 13.98 -5.03 11.93
CA GLN A 30 13.00 -5.82 12.67
C GLN A 30 12.60 -7.13 11.96
N GLY A 31 13.24 -7.46 10.84
CA GLY A 31 13.05 -8.70 10.09
C GLY A 31 11.79 -8.72 9.22
N VAL A 32 11.24 -7.56 8.87
CA VAL A 32 10.09 -7.47 7.97
C VAL A 32 10.54 -7.69 6.52
N GLU A 33 9.85 -8.58 5.81
CA GLU A 33 10.04 -8.81 4.38
C GLU A 33 9.43 -7.66 3.57
N LEU A 34 10.21 -7.05 2.68
CA LEU A 34 9.74 -5.96 1.83
C LEU A 34 9.36 -6.48 0.45
N LEU A 35 8.15 -6.17 0.00
CA LEU A 35 7.61 -6.48 -1.31
C LEU A 35 7.38 -5.18 -2.09
N SER A 36 7.93 -5.05 -3.30
CA SER A 36 7.76 -3.83 -4.10
C SER A 36 7.88 -4.08 -5.62
N THR A 37 7.70 -3.04 -6.41
CA THR A 37 7.84 -3.05 -7.87
C THR A 37 8.39 -1.70 -8.38
N GLY A 38 8.87 -1.68 -9.62
CA GLY A 38 9.28 -0.48 -10.33
C GLY A 38 10.33 0.36 -9.60
N GLY A 39 10.17 1.69 -9.66
CA GLY A 39 11.11 2.64 -9.07
C GLY A 39 11.14 2.62 -7.53
N THR A 40 10.08 2.15 -6.87
CA THR A 40 10.08 1.98 -5.40
C THR A 40 11.01 0.85 -4.99
N ARG A 41 10.99 -0.29 -5.71
CA ARG A 41 11.92 -1.38 -5.46
C ARG A 41 13.37 -0.97 -5.69
N GLN A 42 13.66 -0.29 -6.81
CA GLN A 42 15.01 0.18 -7.11
C GLN A 42 15.56 1.08 -5.99
N PHE A 43 14.71 1.96 -5.45
CA PHE A 43 15.07 2.78 -4.30
C PHE A 43 15.41 1.95 -3.06
N ILE A 44 14.59 0.95 -2.72
CA ILE A 44 14.85 0.04 -1.57
C ILE A 44 16.18 -0.69 -1.75
N GLU A 45 16.46 -1.22 -2.95
CA GLU A 45 17.70 -1.93 -3.25
C GLU A 45 18.95 -1.02 -3.19
N GLN A 46 18.83 0.24 -3.61
CA GLN A 46 19.89 1.24 -3.48
C GLN A 46 20.26 1.54 -2.02
N LEU A 47 19.35 1.32 -1.07
CA LEU A 47 19.63 1.44 0.37
C LEU A 47 20.37 0.22 0.94
N GLY A 48 20.64 -0.80 0.12
CA GLY A 48 21.24 -2.08 0.51
C GLY A 48 20.25 -3.05 1.15
N ILE A 49 18.94 -2.82 1.01
CA ILE A 49 17.89 -3.61 1.66
C ILE A 49 17.33 -4.65 0.66
N PRO A 50 17.27 -5.94 1.03
CA PRO A 50 16.61 -6.96 0.20
C PRO A 50 15.13 -6.63 -0.02
N CYS A 51 14.68 -6.74 -1.27
CA CYS A 51 13.28 -6.49 -1.63
C CYS A 51 12.77 -7.54 -2.61
N ALA A 52 11.73 -8.27 -2.21
CA ALA A 52 11.01 -9.21 -3.07
C ALA A 52 10.21 -8.45 -4.14
N ARG A 53 10.02 -9.09 -5.29
CA ARG A 53 9.26 -8.49 -6.38
C ARG A 53 7.80 -8.85 -6.29
N VAL A 54 6.93 -7.87 -6.52
CA VAL A 54 5.49 -8.14 -6.73
C VAL A 54 5.28 -9.14 -7.87
N GLU A 55 6.08 -9.07 -8.94
CA GLU A 55 5.95 -9.97 -10.09
C GLU A 55 6.24 -11.44 -9.73
N ASP A 56 7.11 -11.70 -8.74
CA ASP A 56 7.42 -13.06 -8.29
C ASP A 56 6.21 -13.68 -7.56
N VAL A 57 5.40 -12.84 -6.91
CA VAL A 57 4.16 -13.26 -6.26
C VAL A 57 3.05 -13.45 -7.29
N THR A 58 2.85 -12.48 -8.19
CA THR A 58 1.71 -12.48 -9.11
C THR A 58 1.87 -13.39 -10.31
N THR A 59 3.10 -13.80 -10.66
CA THR A 59 3.40 -14.59 -11.87
C THR A 59 2.98 -13.92 -13.19
N TYR A 60 2.62 -12.62 -13.14
CA TYR A 60 2.22 -11.82 -14.30
C TYR A 60 3.18 -10.64 -14.50
N PRO A 61 3.63 -10.38 -15.74
CA PRO A 61 4.44 -9.20 -16.03
C PRO A 61 3.58 -7.92 -15.95
N SER A 62 4.25 -6.77 -15.80
CA SER A 62 3.59 -5.46 -15.93
C SER A 62 3.13 -5.24 -17.38
N ILE A 63 1.81 -5.32 -17.62
CA ILE A 63 1.18 -5.12 -18.94
C ILE A 63 0.40 -3.80 -19.02
N LEU A 64 -0.05 -3.42 -20.23
CA LEU A 64 -0.91 -2.25 -20.49
C LEU A 64 -0.32 -0.93 -19.94
N GLY A 65 0.95 -0.66 -20.21
CA GLY A 65 1.64 0.54 -19.71
C GLY A 65 1.79 0.58 -18.19
N GLY A 66 1.51 -0.53 -17.49
CA GLY A 66 1.59 -0.59 -16.04
C GLY A 66 0.28 -0.28 -15.31
N ARG A 67 -0.86 -0.22 -16.02
CA ARG A 67 -2.18 0.02 -15.44
C ARG A 67 -2.69 -1.10 -14.51
N VAL A 68 -2.15 -2.33 -14.66
CA VAL A 68 -2.62 -3.53 -13.94
C VAL A 68 -1.51 -4.28 -13.19
N LYS A 69 -0.56 -3.55 -12.58
CA LYS A 69 0.59 -4.17 -11.87
C LYS A 69 0.22 -4.95 -10.62
N THR A 70 -0.69 -4.39 -9.81
CA THR A 70 -1.01 -4.91 -8.46
C THR A 70 -2.40 -5.52 -8.36
N LEU A 71 -3.23 -5.36 -9.39
CA LEU A 71 -4.61 -5.86 -9.48
C LEU A 71 -4.65 -7.39 -9.68
N HIS A 72 -4.18 -8.12 -8.67
CA HIS A 72 -4.00 -9.56 -8.71
C HIS A 72 -4.53 -10.25 -7.44
N PRO A 73 -5.22 -11.41 -7.53
CA PRO A 73 -5.76 -12.12 -6.36
C PRO A 73 -4.73 -12.48 -5.30
N LYS A 74 -3.49 -12.77 -5.67
CA LYS A 74 -2.43 -13.05 -4.68
C LYS A 74 -2.03 -11.81 -3.86
N ILE A 75 -2.14 -10.60 -4.41
CA ILE A 75 -1.88 -9.36 -3.66
C ILE A 75 -3.09 -9.01 -2.81
N PHE A 76 -4.28 -8.98 -3.43
CA PHE A 76 -5.50 -8.62 -2.72
C PHE A 76 -5.95 -9.67 -1.71
N GLY A 77 -5.77 -10.96 -1.97
CA GLY A 77 -5.98 -12.04 -1.00
C GLY A 77 -4.95 -11.99 0.13
N GLY A 78 -3.71 -11.62 -0.19
CA GLY A 78 -2.68 -11.34 0.80
C GLY A 78 -3.09 -10.21 1.75
N ILE A 79 -3.77 -9.17 1.27
CA ILE A 79 -4.27 -8.07 2.09
C ILE A 79 -5.60 -8.40 2.78
N LEU A 80 -6.57 -9.00 2.08
CA LEU A 80 -7.96 -9.12 2.51
C LEU A 80 -8.28 -10.42 3.26
N GLY A 81 -7.43 -11.44 3.17
CA GLY A 81 -7.66 -12.71 3.86
C GLY A 81 -7.75 -12.52 5.37
N ARG A 82 -8.86 -12.91 6.00
CA ARG A 82 -9.07 -12.67 7.43
C ARG A 82 -8.28 -13.69 8.23
N ARG A 83 -7.28 -13.24 8.98
CA ARG A 83 -6.36 -14.16 9.68
C ARG A 83 -7.04 -14.92 10.80
N SER A 84 -8.14 -14.43 11.32
CA SER A 84 -8.94 -15.12 12.35
C SER A 84 -9.87 -16.19 11.79
N LEU A 85 -10.19 -16.18 10.50
CA LEU A 85 -11.15 -17.13 9.91
C LEU A 85 -10.41 -18.32 9.29
N GLU A 86 -10.75 -19.53 9.73
CA GLU A 86 -10.09 -20.77 9.30
C GLU A 86 -10.25 -21.03 7.80
N SER A 87 -11.43 -20.79 7.21
CA SER A 87 -11.65 -20.99 5.77
C SER A 87 -10.74 -20.12 4.92
N ASP A 88 -10.59 -18.83 5.27
CA ASP A 88 -9.69 -17.91 4.55
C ASP A 88 -8.22 -18.38 4.68
N ARG A 89 -7.81 -18.86 5.85
CA ARG A 89 -6.44 -19.41 6.05
C ARG A 89 -6.19 -20.63 5.16
N GLN A 90 -7.15 -21.54 5.08
CA GLN A 90 -7.06 -22.74 4.23
C GLN A 90 -6.98 -22.37 2.75
N GLU A 91 -7.83 -21.46 2.28
CA GLU A 91 -7.79 -20.97 0.89
C GLU A 91 -6.46 -20.28 0.59
N MET A 92 -5.98 -19.40 1.47
CA MET A 92 -4.68 -18.75 1.30
C MET A 92 -3.54 -19.76 1.19
N ALA A 93 -3.53 -20.80 2.03
CA ALA A 93 -2.54 -21.86 1.96
C ALA A 93 -2.66 -22.67 0.65
N GLN A 94 -3.88 -23.10 0.29
CA GLN A 94 -4.17 -23.86 -0.92
C GLN A 94 -3.70 -23.14 -2.19
N TYR A 95 -3.90 -21.84 -2.27
CA TYR A 95 -3.56 -21.03 -3.46
C TYR A 95 -2.20 -20.34 -3.36
N GLY A 96 -1.41 -20.63 -2.31
CA GLY A 96 -0.08 -20.05 -2.11
C GLY A 96 -0.11 -18.52 -2.02
N ILE A 97 -1.06 -17.98 -1.28
CA ILE A 97 -1.27 -16.53 -1.09
C ILE A 97 -0.54 -16.08 0.18
N PRO A 98 0.59 -15.36 0.06
CA PRO A 98 1.31 -14.86 1.24
C PRO A 98 0.52 -13.73 1.92
N GLY A 99 0.50 -13.73 3.24
CA GLY A 99 -0.06 -12.62 4.01
C GLY A 99 0.74 -11.32 3.81
N ILE A 100 0.03 -10.20 3.74
CA ILE A 100 0.58 -8.84 3.77
C ILE A 100 0.00 -8.15 5.00
N ASP A 101 0.86 -7.56 5.82
CA ASP A 101 0.48 -7.00 7.13
C ASP A 101 0.64 -5.47 7.18
N LEU A 102 1.47 -4.92 6.29
CA LEU A 102 1.64 -3.48 6.10
C LEU A 102 1.55 -3.16 4.61
N VAL A 103 0.77 -2.12 4.28
CA VAL A 103 0.72 -1.55 2.93
C VAL A 103 1.11 -0.08 3.04
N ILE A 104 2.19 0.30 2.36
CA ILE A 104 2.62 1.70 2.20
C ILE A 104 2.41 2.06 0.73
N VAL A 105 1.48 2.97 0.48
CA VAL A 105 1.09 3.37 -0.87
C VAL A 105 0.70 4.83 -0.86
N ASP A 106 1.07 5.56 -1.90
CA ASP A 106 0.54 6.89 -2.16
C ASP A 106 0.07 6.98 -3.62
N LEU A 107 -0.82 7.94 -3.86
CA LEU A 107 -1.41 8.15 -5.18
C LEU A 107 -0.59 9.17 -5.96
N TYR A 108 -0.66 9.09 -7.29
CA TYR A 108 -0.18 10.19 -8.13
C TYR A 108 -0.89 11.49 -7.77
N PRO A 109 -0.19 12.64 -7.81
CA PRO A 109 -0.76 13.93 -7.45
C PRO A 109 -1.71 14.43 -8.56
N PHE A 110 -2.92 13.89 -8.60
CA PHE A 110 -3.94 14.22 -9.60
C PHE A 110 -4.28 15.71 -9.58
N GLU A 111 -4.54 16.26 -8.39
CA GLU A 111 -4.86 17.69 -8.21
C GLU A 111 -3.72 18.62 -8.66
N ASP A 112 -2.46 18.23 -8.46
CA ASP A 112 -1.31 19.00 -8.97
C ASP A 112 -1.23 18.91 -10.50
N THR A 113 -1.53 17.74 -11.07
CA THR A 113 -1.55 17.52 -12.53
C THR A 113 -2.61 18.41 -13.18
N VAL A 114 -3.82 18.47 -12.62
CA VAL A 114 -4.89 19.37 -13.09
C VAL A 114 -4.44 20.82 -12.99
N ARG A 115 -3.88 21.25 -11.85
CA ARG A 115 -3.41 22.64 -11.65
C ARG A 115 -2.26 23.04 -12.58
N SER A 116 -1.46 22.08 -13.04
CA SER A 116 -0.36 22.35 -13.98
C SER A 116 -0.81 22.72 -15.40
N GLY A 117 -2.10 22.55 -15.71
CA GLY A 117 -2.63 22.78 -17.07
C GLY A 117 -2.27 21.65 -18.05
N ALA A 118 -2.02 20.44 -17.55
CA ALA A 118 -1.72 19.28 -18.37
C ALA A 118 -2.86 18.95 -19.35
N SER A 119 -2.53 18.22 -20.42
CA SER A 119 -3.53 17.80 -21.40
C SER A 119 -4.56 16.86 -20.77
N GLU A 120 -5.75 16.75 -21.36
CA GLU A 120 -6.78 15.85 -20.88
C GLU A 120 -6.31 14.39 -20.85
N SER A 121 -5.58 13.95 -21.89
CA SER A 121 -4.98 12.62 -21.93
C SER A 121 -3.98 12.39 -20.78
N ASP A 122 -3.19 13.41 -20.43
CA ASP A 122 -2.23 13.29 -19.32
C ASP A 122 -2.95 13.21 -17.98
N ILE A 123 -4.01 14.01 -17.79
CA ILE A 123 -4.82 13.99 -16.57
C ILE A 123 -5.49 12.61 -16.40
N ILE A 124 -6.08 12.07 -17.46
CA ILE A 124 -6.70 10.74 -17.46
C ILE A 124 -5.66 9.65 -17.12
N GLU A 125 -4.44 9.73 -17.64
CA GLU A 125 -3.37 8.78 -17.32
C GLU A 125 -2.91 8.84 -15.85
N LYS A 126 -3.18 9.96 -15.15
CA LYS A 126 -2.88 10.09 -13.71
C LYS A 126 -3.99 9.61 -12.78
N ILE A 127 -5.10 9.11 -13.32
CA ILE A 127 -6.14 8.43 -12.53
C ILE A 127 -5.62 7.04 -12.13
N ASP A 128 -5.29 6.87 -10.86
CA ASP A 128 -4.71 5.65 -10.32
C ASP A 128 -5.79 4.65 -9.90
N ILE A 129 -5.80 3.47 -10.54
CA ILE A 129 -6.70 2.36 -10.21
C ILE A 129 -6.06 1.40 -9.21
N GLY A 130 -4.75 1.16 -9.32
CA GLY A 130 -4.04 0.20 -8.50
C GLY A 130 -3.85 0.71 -7.08
N GLY A 131 -3.33 1.92 -6.94
CA GLY A 131 -3.07 2.57 -5.66
C GLY A 131 -4.34 2.73 -4.82
N ILE A 132 -5.42 3.25 -5.42
CA ILE A 132 -6.69 3.45 -4.71
C ILE A 132 -7.29 2.12 -4.25
N SER A 133 -7.16 1.07 -5.06
CA SER A 133 -7.63 -0.28 -4.72
C SER A 133 -6.85 -0.86 -3.53
N LEU A 134 -5.52 -0.70 -3.51
CA LEU A 134 -4.67 -1.13 -2.39
C LEU A 134 -5.03 -0.40 -1.08
N ILE A 135 -5.20 0.93 -1.15
CA ILE A 135 -5.60 1.77 -0.01
C ILE A 135 -6.90 1.22 0.60
N ARG A 136 -7.93 1.03 -0.22
CA ARG A 136 -9.25 0.60 0.24
C ARG A 136 -9.22 -0.84 0.77
N ALA A 137 -8.48 -1.74 0.11
CA ALA A 137 -8.38 -3.14 0.55
C ALA A 137 -7.72 -3.26 1.93
N ALA A 138 -6.59 -2.57 2.13
CA ALA A 138 -5.88 -2.58 3.41
C ALA A 138 -6.69 -1.90 4.52
N ALA A 139 -7.31 -0.75 4.23
CA ALA A 139 -8.18 -0.07 5.18
C ALA A 139 -9.40 -0.91 5.59
N LYS A 140 -10.02 -1.62 4.64
CA LYS A 140 -11.12 -2.56 4.93
C LYS A 140 -10.68 -3.66 5.91
N ASN A 141 -9.48 -4.19 5.76
CA ASN A 141 -8.95 -5.26 6.61
C ASN A 141 -8.05 -4.75 7.76
N TYR A 142 -8.35 -3.58 8.32
CA TYR A 142 -7.58 -3.01 9.44
C TYR A 142 -7.51 -3.90 10.68
N ALA A 143 -8.38 -4.91 10.78
CA ALA A 143 -8.29 -5.92 11.83
C ALA A 143 -6.92 -6.64 11.82
N ASP A 144 -6.33 -6.79 10.64
CA ASP A 144 -5.08 -7.53 10.41
C ASP A 144 -3.98 -6.72 9.70
N VAL A 145 -4.31 -5.61 9.03
CA VAL A 145 -3.37 -4.87 8.15
C VAL A 145 -3.23 -3.40 8.58
N VAL A 146 -2.00 -2.88 8.57
CA VAL A 146 -1.69 -1.45 8.70
C VAL A 146 -1.65 -0.83 7.28
N ILE A 147 -2.30 0.32 7.10
CA ILE A 147 -2.27 1.08 5.83
C ILE A 147 -1.67 2.47 6.02
N VAL A 148 -0.62 2.78 5.26
CA VAL A 148 -0.09 4.14 5.12
C VAL A 148 -0.48 4.66 3.74
N PRO A 149 -1.50 5.53 3.63
CA PRO A 149 -2.10 5.94 2.37
C PRO A 149 -1.43 7.19 1.75
N SER A 150 -0.51 7.84 2.46
CA SER A 150 0.21 9.01 1.99
C SER A 150 1.48 9.28 2.81
N LYS A 151 2.34 10.17 2.29
CA LYS A 151 3.53 10.70 3.00
C LYS A 151 3.19 11.34 4.36
N ALA A 152 1.98 11.88 4.53
CA ALA A 152 1.57 12.49 5.80
C ALA A 152 1.57 11.49 6.97
N GLU A 153 1.43 10.20 6.66
CA GLU A 153 1.39 9.12 7.63
C GLU A 153 2.75 8.43 7.86
N TYR A 154 3.83 8.89 7.21
CA TYR A 154 5.18 8.33 7.40
C TYR A 154 5.70 8.53 8.83
N LYS A 155 5.60 9.76 9.36
CA LYS A 155 6.04 10.04 10.73
C LYS A 155 5.24 9.25 11.77
N PRO A 156 3.89 9.19 11.70
CA PRO A 156 3.11 8.28 12.55
C PRO A 156 3.51 6.81 12.46
N LEU A 157 3.81 6.29 11.26
CA LEU A 157 4.27 4.90 11.10
C LEU A 157 5.63 4.70 11.77
N LEU A 158 6.57 5.61 11.55
CA LEU A 158 7.90 5.53 12.16
C LEU A 158 7.78 5.53 13.70
N ASP A 159 6.96 6.42 14.26
CA ASP A 159 6.74 6.50 15.70
C ASP A 159 6.16 5.19 16.27
N LEU A 160 5.21 4.57 15.56
CA LEU A 160 4.68 3.25 15.91
C LEU A 160 5.79 2.20 15.91
N LEU A 161 6.63 2.15 14.86
CA LEU A 161 7.71 1.16 14.72
C LEU A 161 8.81 1.32 15.76
N LEU A 162 9.12 2.56 16.15
CA LEU A 162 10.11 2.86 17.19
C LEU A 162 9.60 2.52 18.59
N LYS A 163 8.30 2.73 18.84
CA LYS A 163 7.66 2.47 20.13
C LYS A 163 7.38 0.99 20.36
N ASN A 164 6.80 0.31 19.37
CA ASN A 164 6.24 -1.04 19.53
C ASN A 164 7.07 -2.12 18.80
N GLY A 165 8.06 -1.72 18.00
CA GLY A 165 8.66 -2.61 17.02
C GLY A 165 7.73 -2.86 15.83
N ALA A 166 7.95 -3.97 15.12
CA ALA A 166 7.11 -4.39 13.98
C ALA A 166 5.79 -4.99 14.49
N GLN A 167 5.09 -4.28 15.34
CA GLN A 167 3.83 -4.67 15.96
C GLN A 167 2.88 -3.48 15.99
N SER A 168 1.60 -3.75 15.76
CA SER A 168 0.55 -2.75 15.82
C SER A 168 -0.59 -3.21 16.72
N GLU A 169 -1.22 -2.25 17.37
CA GLU A 169 -2.48 -2.43 18.08
C GLU A 169 -3.68 -2.14 17.16
N VAL A 170 -4.83 -2.71 17.48
CA VAL A 170 -6.05 -2.58 16.65
C VAL A 170 -6.50 -1.12 16.49
N GLU A 171 -6.33 -0.29 17.52
CA GLU A 171 -6.70 1.13 17.46
C GLU A 171 -5.73 1.96 16.62
N GLU A 172 -4.44 1.60 16.59
CA GLU A 172 -3.47 2.19 15.65
C GLU A 172 -3.86 1.84 14.21
N ARG A 173 -4.16 0.56 13.93
CA ARG A 173 -4.63 0.13 12.60
C ARG A 173 -5.93 0.82 12.19
N ARG A 174 -6.88 0.98 13.12
CA ARG A 174 -8.13 1.72 12.90
C ARG A 174 -7.84 3.17 12.52
N TRP A 175 -6.94 3.85 13.24
CA TRP A 175 -6.56 5.22 12.96
C TRP A 175 -6.01 5.37 11.52
N PHE A 176 -5.07 4.50 11.14
CA PHE A 176 -4.52 4.45 9.78
C PHE A 176 -5.60 4.19 8.72
N ALA A 177 -6.55 3.28 8.99
CA ALA A 177 -7.66 3.01 8.09
C ALA A 177 -8.61 4.22 7.93
N THR A 178 -8.84 4.99 8.99
CA THR A 178 -9.60 6.25 8.91
C THR A 178 -8.90 7.27 8.00
N ARG A 179 -7.58 7.41 8.11
CA ARG A 179 -6.78 8.26 7.21
C ARG A 179 -6.91 7.79 5.75
N ALA A 180 -6.82 6.48 5.53
CA ALA A 180 -6.90 5.87 4.21
C ALA A 180 -8.23 6.15 3.49
N PHE A 181 -9.36 6.00 4.17
CA PHE A 181 -10.66 6.35 3.57
C PHE A 181 -10.84 7.85 3.37
N GLY A 182 -10.21 8.69 4.20
CA GLY A 182 -10.13 10.13 3.97
C GLY A 182 -9.37 10.47 2.68
N VAL A 183 -8.22 9.82 2.45
CA VAL A 183 -7.44 9.98 1.20
C VAL A 183 -8.25 9.53 -0.01
N SER A 184 -8.90 8.36 0.05
CA SER A 184 -9.70 7.88 -1.08
C SER A 184 -10.89 8.77 -1.40
N SER A 185 -11.60 9.25 -0.36
CA SER A 185 -12.75 10.14 -0.53
C SER A 185 -12.36 11.45 -1.22
N ARG A 186 -11.26 12.08 -0.77
CA ARG A 186 -10.75 13.32 -1.38
C ARG A 186 -10.31 13.09 -2.82
N TYR A 187 -9.62 11.99 -3.10
CA TYR A 187 -9.14 11.66 -4.43
C TYR A 187 -10.29 11.51 -5.44
N ASP A 188 -11.31 10.72 -5.10
CA ASP A 188 -12.48 10.53 -5.97
C ASP A 188 -13.29 11.83 -6.14
N THR A 189 -13.37 12.66 -5.09
CA THR A 189 -14.00 13.99 -5.17
C THR A 189 -13.28 14.88 -6.18
N ALA A 190 -11.94 14.92 -6.16
CA ALA A 190 -11.15 15.72 -7.09
C ALA A 190 -11.34 15.26 -8.55
N ILE A 191 -11.38 13.94 -8.79
CA ILE A 191 -11.67 13.37 -10.11
C ILE A 191 -13.06 13.78 -10.57
N HIS A 192 -14.07 13.62 -9.71
CA HIS A 192 -15.45 13.99 -10.03
C HIS A 192 -15.57 15.47 -10.40
N GLN A 193 -15.01 16.37 -9.60
CA GLN A 193 -15.03 17.82 -9.85
C GLN A 193 -14.35 18.17 -11.17
N TRP A 194 -13.24 17.51 -11.51
CA TRP A 194 -12.59 17.72 -12.79
C TRP A 194 -13.49 17.34 -13.98
N PHE A 195 -14.16 16.18 -13.92
CA PHE A 195 -15.12 15.77 -14.94
C PHE A 195 -16.37 16.66 -15.00
N GLU A 196 -16.85 17.18 -13.87
CA GLU A 196 -17.99 18.11 -13.81
C GLU A 196 -17.63 19.49 -14.42
N SER A 197 -16.38 19.93 -14.27
CA SER A 197 -15.90 21.22 -14.77
C SER A 197 -15.67 21.26 -16.30
N LYS A 198 -15.87 20.13 -16.98
CA LYS A 198 -15.76 19.99 -18.44
C LYS A 198 -17.08 20.32 -19.12
#